data_AF-A0A377JM90-F1
#
_entry.id   AF-A0A377JM90-F1
#
_cell.length_a   1.000
_cell.length_b   1.000
_cell.length_c   1.000
_cell.angle_alpha   90.00
_cell.angle_beta   90.00
_cell.angle_gamma   90.00
#
_symmetry.space_group_name_H-M   'P 1'
#
loop_
_entity.id
_entity.type
_entity.pdbx_description
1 polymer ?
#
loop_
_entity_poly.entity_id
_entity_poly.type
_entity_poly.pdbx_seq_one_letter_code
_entity_poly.pdbx_strand_id
1 'polypeptide(L)'
;MRNNRLAYNLSGIMRMLAPRFLLPNRDKILHSLHQRDDIEYIKQRVDYYCQLDSKITLDENAKNISCVRFAKKKTMYNFDAYEFTRYFPQDFRAYFEFGDVNYICPKPSITKSRPTKAYVESQKTTGGGIISHHFPTPHF
;
A
#
# COMPACT_ATOMS: atom_id res chain seq x y z
N MET A 1 -21.70 18.23 10.74
CA MET A 1 -20.49 17.72 10.03
C MET A 1 -20.95 17.09 8.72
N ARG A 2 -20.70 17.75 7.57
CA ARG A 2 -21.23 17.32 6.28
C ARG A 2 -20.54 16.01 5.87
N ASN A 3 -21.33 14.98 5.54
CA ASN A 3 -20.87 13.62 5.28
C ASN A 3 -19.96 13.56 4.03
N ASN A 4 -18.65 13.81 4.23
CA ASN A 4 -17.63 13.89 3.17
C ASN A 4 -17.36 12.53 2.49
N ARG A 5 -18.00 11.45 2.95
CA ARG A 5 -17.89 10.12 2.36
C ARG A 5 -18.40 10.09 0.92
N LEU A 6 -19.47 10.82 0.61
CA LEU A 6 -20.01 10.87 -0.76
C LEU A 6 -19.03 11.54 -1.72
N ALA A 7 -18.50 12.72 -1.34
CA ALA A 7 -17.50 13.43 -2.15
C ALA A 7 -16.23 12.58 -2.33
N TYR A 8 -15.74 11.96 -1.27
CA TYR A 8 -14.58 11.07 -1.34
C TYR A 8 -14.84 9.87 -2.27
N ASN A 9 -15.97 9.18 -2.13
CA ASN A 9 -16.32 8.04 -2.98
C ASN A 9 -16.46 8.46 -4.44
N LEU A 10 -17.05 9.64 -4.70
CA LEU A 10 -17.15 10.21 -6.04
C LEU A 10 -15.77 10.47 -6.62
N SER A 11 -14.85 11.10 -5.88
CA SER A 11 -13.47 11.29 -6.32
C SER A 11 -12.78 9.95 -6.63
N GLY A 12 -13.01 8.92 -5.80
CA GLY A 12 -12.52 7.57 -6.04
C GLY A 12 -13.02 6.99 -7.37
N ILE A 13 -14.33 7.06 -7.62
CA ILE A 13 -14.94 6.61 -8.88
C ILE A 13 -14.38 7.39 -10.07
N MET A 14 -14.29 8.72 -9.98
CA MET A 14 -13.75 9.56 -11.05
C MET A 14 -12.30 9.18 -11.37
N ARG A 15 -11.47 8.89 -10.35
CA ARG A 15 -10.11 8.39 -10.58
C ARG A 15 -10.09 7.06 -11.31
N MET A 16 -11.02 6.15 -10.99
CA MET A 16 -11.13 4.83 -11.63
C MET A 16 -11.57 4.88 -13.09
N LEU A 17 -12.34 5.90 -13.47
CA LEU A 17 -12.78 6.12 -14.85
C LEU A 17 -11.75 6.93 -15.65
N ALA A 18 -11.00 7.82 -14.99
CA ALA A 18 -10.02 8.68 -15.65
C ALA A 18 -8.97 7.86 -16.43
N PRO A 19 -8.74 8.18 -17.71
CA PRO A 19 -7.75 7.48 -18.50
C PRO A 19 -6.32 7.79 -18.03
N ARG A 20 -5.45 6.79 -18.11
CA ARG A 20 -4.08 6.85 -17.55
C ARG A 20 -3.18 7.86 -18.26
N PHE A 21 -3.48 8.25 -19.50
CA PHE A 21 -2.70 9.27 -20.22
C PHE A 21 -2.86 10.68 -19.65
N LEU A 22 -3.89 10.93 -18.82
CA LEU A 22 -4.05 12.20 -18.10
C LEU A 22 -3.16 12.29 -16.85
N LEU A 23 -2.51 11.19 -16.47
CA LEU A 23 -1.63 11.18 -15.31
C LEU A 23 -0.32 11.92 -15.63
N PRO A 24 0.22 12.68 -14.68
CA PRO A 24 1.58 13.18 -14.80
C PRO A 24 2.57 12.03 -15.01
N ASN A 25 3.68 12.32 -15.67
CA ASN A 25 4.73 11.34 -15.91
C ASN A 25 5.33 10.90 -14.56
N ARG A 26 5.18 9.61 -14.25
CA ARG A 26 5.68 8.97 -13.02
C ARG A 26 7.18 9.20 -12.83
N ASP A 27 7.98 9.01 -13.88
CA ASP A 27 9.43 9.11 -13.77
C ASP A 27 9.86 10.53 -13.45
N LYS A 28 9.18 11.54 -13.99
CA LYS A 28 9.38 12.95 -13.59
C LYS A 28 9.06 13.18 -12.11
N ILE A 29 7.95 12.62 -11.62
CA ILE A 29 7.59 12.69 -10.18
C ILE A 29 8.71 12.04 -9.33
N LEU A 30 9.15 10.84 -9.71
CA LEU A 30 10.20 10.13 -8.98
C LEU A 30 11.54 10.87 -8.99
N HIS A 31 11.91 11.52 -10.10
CA HIS A 31 13.13 12.33 -10.15
C HIS A 31 13.03 13.58 -9.27
N SER A 32 11.84 14.19 -9.18
CA SER A 32 11.61 15.35 -8.31
C SER A 32 11.66 15.02 -6.81
N LEU A 33 11.53 13.73 -6.45
CA LEU A 33 11.56 13.27 -5.05
C LEU A 33 12.86 13.65 -4.35
N HIS A 34 14.00 13.62 -5.06
CA HIS A 34 15.32 13.91 -4.50
C HIS A 34 15.52 15.41 -4.19
N GLN A 35 14.66 16.27 -4.72
CA GLN A 35 14.72 17.73 -4.55
C GLN A 35 13.78 18.22 -3.44
N ARG A 36 13.11 17.31 -2.72
CA ARG A 36 12.19 17.67 -1.65
C ARG A 36 12.94 17.86 -0.34
N ASP A 37 12.63 18.95 0.36
CA ASP A 37 13.20 19.24 1.69
C ASP A 37 12.84 18.19 2.76
N ASP A 38 11.77 17.41 2.55
CA ASP A 38 11.27 16.39 3.49
C ASP A 38 11.68 14.96 3.11
N ILE A 39 12.67 14.77 2.22
CA ILE A 39 13.06 13.45 1.73
C ILE A 39 13.62 12.54 2.85
N GLU A 40 14.39 13.06 3.79
CA GLU A 40 14.86 12.30 4.96
C GLU A 40 13.70 11.80 5.81
N TYR A 41 12.67 12.63 6.00
CA TYR A 41 11.46 12.24 6.72
C TYR A 41 10.72 11.13 5.96
N ILE A 42 10.56 11.26 4.64
CA ILE A 42 9.93 10.21 3.82
C ILE A 42 10.67 8.88 3.96
N LYS A 43 12.01 8.88 3.85
CA LYS A 43 12.84 7.68 4.02
C LYS A 43 12.65 7.06 5.41
N GLN A 44 12.72 7.87 6.46
CA GLN A 44 12.46 7.42 7.83
C GLN A 44 11.08 6.76 7.98
N ARG A 45 10.06 7.30 7.31
CA ARG A 45 8.71 6.72 7.32
C ARG A 45 8.65 5.41 6.55
N VAL A 46 9.30 5.33 5.39
CA VAL A 46 9.42 4.08 4.63
C VAL A 46 10.09 2.99 5.47
N ASP A 47 11.21 3.30 6.11
CA ASP A 47 11.94 2.37 6.98
C ASP A 47 11.12 1.95 8.21
N TYR A 48 10.29 2.86 8.74
CA TYR A 48 9.38 2.54 9.84
C TYR A 48 8.29 1.54 9.41
N TYR A 49 7.69 1.73 8.23
CA TYR A 49 6.61 0.87 7.76
C TYR A 49 7.10 -0.47 7.18
N CYS A 50 8.21 -0.43 6.45
CA CYS A 50 8.80 -1.58 5.78
C CYS A 50 10.03 -2.07 6.56
N GLN A 51 9.80 -2.96 7.52
CA GLN A 51 10.85 -3.58 8.35
C GLN A 51 11.50 -4.80 7.67
N LEU A 52 11.29 -4.98 6.36
CA LEU A 52 11.90 -6.06 5.60
C LEU A 52 13.37 -5.73 5.35
N ASP A 53 14.26 -6.60 5.80
CA ASP A 53 15.71 -6.46 5.73
C ASP A 53 16.33 -7.08 4.48
N SER A 54 15.53 -7.81 3.70
CA SER A 54 15.98 -8.61 2.57
C SER A 54 15.01 -8.48 1.39
N LYS A 55 15.53 -8.74 0.19
CA LYS A 55 14.72 -8.78 -1.02
C LYS A 55 13.87 -10.03 -1.01
N ILE A 56 12.55 -9.85 -1.04
CA ILE A 56 11.58 -10.94 -1.09
C ILE A 56 11.03 -11.07 -2.51
N THR A 57 11.18 -12.25 -3.11
CA THR A 57 10.52 -12.59 -4.38
C THR A 57 9.03 -12.83 -4.13
N LEU A 58 8.18 -12.17 -4.91
CA LEU A 58 6.74 -12.37 -4.85
C LEU A 58 6.36 -13.74 -5.41
N ASP A 59 5.58 -14.51 -4.65
CA ASP A 59 5.05 -15.79 -5.12
C ASP A 59 3.76 -15.62 -5.96
N GLU A 60 3.18 -16.76 -6.36
CA GLU A 60 1.97 -16.84 -7.16
C GLU A 60 0.72 -16.22 -6.50
N ASN A 61 0.71 -16.06 -5.18
CA ASN A 61 -0.40 -15.47 -4.43
C ASN A 61 -0.46 -13.95 -4.57
N ALA A 62 0.64 -13.30 -4.95
CA ALA A 62 0.66 -11.85 -5.20
C ALA A 62 -0.34 -11.51 -6.32
N LYS A 63 -1.09 -10.42 -6.13
CA LYS A 63 -2.14 -10.03 -7.06
C LYS A 63 -1.64 -8.98 -8.02
N ASN A 64 -2.13 -9.09 -9.24
CA ASN A 64 -1.96 -8.06 -10.22
C ASN A 64 -2.59 -6.74 -9.74
N ILE A 65 -1.89 -5.60 -9.82
CA ILE A 65 -2.39 -4.34 -9.26
C ILE A 65 -3.68 -3.84 -9.94
N SER A 66 -4.00 -4.32 -11.15
CA SER A 66 -5.30 -4.04 -11.78
C SER A 66 -6.49 -4.58 -10.96
N CYS A 67 -6.26 -5.58 -10.09
CA CYS A 67 -7.30 -6.15 -9.24
C CYS A 67 -7.95 -5.08 -8.35
N VAL A 68 -7.21 -4.04 -7.94
CA VAL A 68 -7.74 -2.92 -7.15
C VAL A 68 -8.81 -2.16 -7.95
N ARG A 69 -8.55 -1.93 -9.25
CA ARG A 69 -9.49 -1.29 -10.17
C ARG A 69 -10.72 -2.15 -10.45
N PHE A 70 -10.59 -3.48 -10.45
CA PHE A 70 -11.69 -4.40 -10.80
C PHE A 70 -12.26 -5.19 -9.62
N ALA A 71 -11.87 -4.88 -8.38
CA ALA A 71 -12.40 -5.51 -7.18
C ALA A 71 -13.93 -5.45 -7.14
N LYS A 72 -14.58 -6.60 -6.86
CA LYS A 72 -16.05 -6.74 -6.88
C LYS A 72 -16.72 -5.83 -5.85
N LYS A 73 -16.12 -5.71 -4.67
CA LYS A 73 -16.54 -4.77 -3.62
C LYS A 73 -15.61 -3.56 -3.59
N LYS A 74 -16.12 -2.38 -3.92
CA LYS A 74 -15.36 -1.12 -3.79
C LYS A 74 -15.41 -0.64 -2.34
N THR A 75 -14.29 -0.81 -1.66
CA THR A 75 -14.05 -0.24 -0.33
C THR A 75 -13.23 1.05 -0.48
N MET A 76 -13.17 1.88 0.58
CA MET A 76 -12.25 3.03 0.58
C MET A 76 -10.80 2.61 0.35
N TYR A 77 -10.42 1.41 0.81
CA TYR A 77 -9.08 0.86 0.59
C TYR A 77 -8.75 0.68 -0.89
N ASN A 78 -9.74 0.26 -1.70
CA ASN A 78 -9.55 0.16 -3.15
C ASN A 78 -9.36 1.53 -3.80
N PHE A 79 -10.08 2.57 -3.34
CA PHE A 79 -9.88 3.92 -3.87
C PHE A 79 -8.53 4.51 -3.48
N ASP A 80 -8.11 4.34 -2.22
CA ASP A 80 -6.80 4.77 -1.72
C ASP A 80 -5.66 4.07 -2.48
N ALA A 81 -5.72 2.73 -2.60
CA ALA A 81 -4.69 1.98 -3.31
C ALA A 81 -4.65 2.35 -4.80
N TYR A 82 -5.80 2.47 -5.46
CA TYR A 82 -5.87 2.78 -6.88
C TYR A 82 -5.34 4.19 -7.21
N GLU A 83 -5.47 5.14 -6.29
CA GLU A 83 -4.93 6.50 -6.46
C GLU A 83 -3.44 6.49 -6.81
N PHE A 84 -2.68 5.58 -6.19
CA PHE A 84 -1.24 5.43 -6.42
C PHE A 84 -0.92 4.36 -7.46
N THR A 85 -1.58 3.19 -7.44
CA THR A 85 -1.23 2.08 -8.33
C THR A 85 -1.53 2.38 -9.81
N ARG A 86 -2.43 3.34 -10.12
CA ARG A 86 -2.73 3.74 -11.50
C ARG A 86 -1.55 4.32 -12.29
N TYR A 87 -0.51 4.79 -11.59
CA TYR A 87 0.74 5.30 -12.18
C TYR A 87 1.69 4.19 -12.67
N PHE A 88 1.41 2.92 -12.34
CA PHE A 88 2.28 1.78 -12.65
C PHE A 88 1.67 0.88 -13.73
N PRO A 89 2.49 0.14 -14.50
CA PRO A 89 2.02 -0.92 -15.40
C PRO A 89 1.09 -1.87 -14.64
N GLN A 90 -0.11 -2.08 -15.18
CA GLN A 90 -1.16 -2.74 -14.42
C GLN A 90 -0.92 -4.23 -14.27
N ASP A 91 0.00 -4.82 -15.04
CA ASP A 91 0.55 -6.18 -14.98
C ASP A 91 1.45 -6.43 -13.75
N PHE A 92 1.93 -5.38 -13.07
CA PHE A 92 2.73 -5.49 -11.84
C PHE A 92 1.98 -6.23 -10.73
N ARG A 93 2.73 -6.89 -9.85
CA ARG A 93 2.21 -7.73 -8.76
C ARG A 93 2.50 -7.11 -7.40
N ALA A 94 1.56 -7.22 -6.47
CA ALA A 94 1.71 -6.77 -5.08
C ALA A 94 0.80 -7.59 -4.15
N TYR A 95 1.14 -7.61 -2.86
CA TYR A 95 0.21 -8.00 -1.80
C TYR A 95 -0.56 -6.78 -1.30
N PHE A 96 -1.79 -7.00 -0.87
CA PHE A 96 -2.67 -5.98 -0.30
C PHE A 96 -3.22 -6.51 1.02
N GLU A 97 -2.83 -5.89 2.13
CA GLU A 97 -3.39 -6.19 3.45
C GLU A 97 -4.32 -5.04 3.85
N PHE A 98 -5.55 -5.13 3.37
CA PHE A 98 -6.59 -4.14 3.65
C PHE A 98 -7.32 -4.46 4.94
N GLY A 99 -7.47 -3.46 5.81
CA GLY A 99 -8.06 -3.59 7.14
C GLY A 99 -7.15 -3.03 8.21
N ASP A 100 -7.42 -3.41 9.46
CA ASP A 100 -6.62 -3.00 10.62
C ASP A 100 -5.45 -3.97 10.83
N VAL A 101 -4.36 -3.73 10.10
CA VAL A 101 -3.06 -4.39 10.27
C VAL A 101 -2.26 -3.64 11.34
N ASN A 102 -1.93 -4.31 12.44
CA ASN A 102 -1.09 -3.79 13.52
C ASN A 102 0.25 -4.55 13.67
N TYR A 103 0.55 -5.45 12.73
CA TYR A 103 1.75 -6.29 12.71
C TYR A 103 2.69 -5.92 11.55
N ILE A 104 3.91 -6.45 11.58
CA ILE A 104 4.87 -6.32 10.47
C ILE A 104 4.50 -7.36 9.42
N CYS A 105 4.22 -6.92 8.19
CA CYS A 105 3.92 -7.84 7.10
C CYS A 105 5.17 -8.66 6.76
N PRO A 106 5.08 -10.01 6.70
CA PRO A 106 6.24 -10.86 6.38
C PRO A 106 6.62 -10.80 4.90
N LYS A 107 5.79 -10.17 4.06
CA LYS A 107 5.99 -9.96 2.63
C LYS A 107 5.78 -8.48 2.31
N PRO A 108 6.36 -7.96 1.22
CA PRO A 108 6.13 -6.59 0.81
C PRO A 108 4.67 -6.41 0.41
N SER A 109 3.92 -5.74 1.30
CA SER A 109 2.47 -5.58 1.21
C SER A 109 2.10 -4.10 1.26
N ILE A 110 1.09 -3.72 0.46
CA ILE A 110 0.47 -2.40 0.54
C ILE A 110 -0.60 -2.46 1.63
N THR A 111 -0.40 -1.70 2.69
CA THR A 111 -1.31 -1.61 3.84
C THR A 111 -1.76 -0.17 4.04
N LYS A 112 -2.90 0.03 4.70
CA LYS A 112 -3.33 1.37 5.14
C LYS A 112 -2.85 1.68 6.56
N SER A 113 -2.88 0.67 7.41
CA SER A 113 -2.52 0.77 8.81
C SER A 113 -1.05 0.40 9.03
N ARG A 114 -0.57 0.67 10.24
CA ARG A 114 0.84 0.58 10.60
C ARG A 114 1.03 -0.19 11.89
N PRO A 115 2.16 -0.88 12.06
CA PRO A 115 2.49 -1.45 13.35
C PRO A 115 2.61 -0.34 14.39
N THR A 116 2.14 -0.61 15.60
CA THR A 116 2.27 0.33 16.72
C THR A 116 3.72 0.33 17.19
N LYS A 117 4.17 1.45 17.77
CA LYS A 117 5.54 1.55 18.31
C LYS A 117 5.82 0.43 19.32
N ALA A 118 4.86 0.16 20.22
CA ALA A 118 4.93 -0.93 21.17
C ALA A 118 5.07 -2.31 20.52
N TYR A 119 4.37 -2.56 19.40
CA TYR A 119 4.51 -3.81 18.65
C TYR A 119 5.90 -3.92 18.01
N VAL A 120 6.39 -2.86 17.37
CA VAL A 120 7.73 -2.87 16.75
C VAL A 120 8.82 -3.08 17.81
N GLU A 121 8.70 -2.45 18.97
CA GLU A 121 9.64 -2.61 20.08
C GLU A 121 9.61 -4.02 20.66
N SER A 122 8.44 -4.66 20.81
CA SER A 122 8.36 -6.02 21.33
C SER A 122 9.05 -7.04 20.43
N GLN A 123 8.94 -6.89 19.10
CA GLN A 123 9.61 -7.79 18.14
C GLN A 123 11.14 -7.71 18.20
N LYS A 124 11.71 -6.54 18.51
CA LYS A 124 13.16 -6.37 18.67
C LYS A 124 13.70 -7.09 19.91
N THR A 125 12.91 -7.11 20.98
CA THR A 125 13.28 -7.74 22.26
C THR A 125 13.17 -9.27 22.22
N THR A 126 12.29 -9.82 21.37
CA THR A 126 12.04 -11.28 21.31
C THR A 126 13.00 -12.04 20.37
N GLY A 127 13.89 -11.36 19.65
CA GLY A 127 14.91 -12.00 18.82
C GLY A 127 14.34 -12.76 17.61
N GLY A 128 14.03 -12.04 16.52
CA GLY A 128 14.11 -12.54 15.14
C GLY A 128 13.26 -13.75 14.71
N GLY A 129 12.36 -14.27 15.54
CA GLY A 129 11.48 -15.38 15.15
C GLY A 129 10.33 -14.89 14.27
N ILE A 130 10.31 -15.27 12.99
CA ILE A 130 9.16 -15.04 12.10
C ILE A 130 7.97 -15.83 12.65
N ILE A 131 7.08 -15.16 13.37
CA ILE A 131 5.81 -15.75 13.79
C ILE A 131 4.94 -15.86 12.53
N SER A 132 4.78 -17.08 12.02
CA SER A 132 3.89 -17.37 10.90
C SER A 132 2.43 -17.24 11.36
N HIS A 133 1.90 -16.03 11.33
CA HIS A 133 0.45 -15.85 11.44
C HIS A 133 -0.20 -16.37 10.15
N HIS A 134 -1.15 -17.31 10.29
CA HIS A 134 -1.97 -17.76 9.17
C HIS A 134 -2.84 -16.58 8.72
N PHE A 135 -2.53 -16.03 7.55
CA PHE A 135 -3.23 -14.86 7.01
C PHE A 135 -4.55 -15.28 6.39
N PRO A 136 -5.68 -14.67 6.77
CA PRO A 136 -6.91 -14.83 6.01
C PRO A 136 -6.69 -14.18 4.64
N THR A 137 -6.77 -14.98 3.58
CA THR A 137 -6.82 -14.45 2.22
C THR A 137 -8.01 -13.51 2.10
N PRO A 138 -7.82 -12.21 1.81
CA PRO A 138 -8.95 -11.34 1.58
C PRO A 138 -9.68 -11.82 0.31
N HIS A 139 -10.92 -12.28 0.49
CA HIS A 139 -11.81 -12.61 -0.61
C HIS A 139 -12.28 -11.31 -1.28
N PHE A 140 -11.63 -10.94 -2.39
CA PHE A 140 -12.06 -9.83 -3.27
C PHE A 140 -12.93 -10.30 -4.43
#